data_AF-A0A2Z5GCC9-F1
#
_entry.id   AF-A0A2Z5GCC9-F1
#
_cell.length_a   1.000
_cell.length_b   1.000
_cell.length_c   1.000
_cell.angle_alpha   90.00
_cell.angle_beta   90.00
_cell.angle_gamma   90.00
#
_symmetry.space_group_name_H-M   'P 1'
#
loop_
_entity.id
_entity.type
_entity.pdbx_description
1 polymer ?
#
loop_
_entity_poly.entity_id
_entity_poly.type
_entity_poly.pdbx_seq_one_letter_code
_entity_poly.pdbx_strand_id
1 'polypeptide(L)'
;MSDNFAEQWAELQAQTQRVRCGFIEAELRVCSTALDFGALQIDLGYPDLAQSEVRFLERACRTVRLFIPEVANPERRAMFEAELRLVEDALALFRERVGP
;
A
#
# COMPACT_ATOMS: atom_id res chain seq x y z
N MET A 1 -9.29 -0.25 40.02
CA MET A 1 -10.20 -0.36 38.84
C MET A 1 -9.70 0.47 37.66
N SER A 2 -8.94 1.55 37.88
CA SER A 2 -8.29 2.36 36.83
C SER A 2 -7.19 1.64 36.04
N ASP A 3 -6.39 0.82 36.73
CA ASP A 3 -5.13 0.33 36.15
C ASP A 3 -5.36 -0.74 35.08
N ASN A 4 -6.39 -1.60 35.28
CA ASN A 4 -6.82 -2.59 34.29
C ASN A 4 -7.35 -1.94 33.00
N PHE A 5 -7.98 -0.77 33.08
CA PHE A 5 -8.48 -0.07 31.89
C PHE A 5 -7.33 0.58 31.10
N ALA A 6 -6.35 1.17 31.79
CA ALA A 6 -5.18 1.75 31.14
C ALA A 6 -4.34 0.69 30.41
N GLU A 7 -4.15 -0.47 31.03
CA GLU A 7 -3.46 -1.62 30.42
C GLU A 7 -4.19 -2.15 29.19
N GLN A 8 -5.50 -2.38 29.29
CA GLN A 8 -6.33 -2.82 28.17
C GLN A 8 -6.34 -1.81 27.02
N TRP A 9 -6.36 -0.51 27.33
CA TRP A 9 -6.31 0.54 26.33
C TRP A 9 -4.96 0.56 25.61
N ALA A 10 -3.85 0.46 26.35
CA ALA A 10 -2.51 0.39 25.77
C ALA A 10 -2.35 -0.84 24.87
N GLU A 11 -2.87 -2.00 25.28
CA GLU A 11 -2.86 -3.22 24.48
C GLU A 11 -3.67 -3.07 23.19
N LEU A 12 -4.87 -2.49 23.27
CA LEU A 12 -5.70 -2.20 22.09
C LEU A 12 -5.00 -1.25 21.12
N GLN A 13 -4.34 -0.20 21.63
CA GLN A 13 -3.57 0.72 20.80
C GLN A 13 -2.40 -0.01 20.11
N ALA A 14 -1.66 -0.84 20.85
CA ALA A 14 -0.56 -1.63 20.30
C ALA A 14 -1.05 -2.62 19.22
N GLN A 15 -2.19 -3.29 19.46
CA GLN A 15 -2.81 -4.17 18.47
C GLN A 15 -3.25 -3.41 17.23
N THR A 16 -3.89 -2.25 17.41
CA THR A 16 -4.32 -1.38 16.30
C THR A 16 -3.13 -0.96 15.44
N GLN A 17 -2.01 -0.56 16.06
CA GLN A 17 -0.81 -0.19 15.32
C GLN A 17 -0.19 -1.37 14.57
N ARG A 18 -0.17 -2.59 15.17
CA ARG A 18 0.29 -3.80 14.48
C ARG A 18 -0.56 -4.12 13.25
N VAL A 19 -1.88 -4.09 13.39
CA VAL A 19 -2.80 -4.35 12.27
C VAL A 19 -2.64 -3.31 11.17
N ARG A 20 -2.54 -2.02 11.53
CA ARG A 20 -2.34 -0.95 10.54
C ARG A 20 -1.04 -1.12 9.77
N CYS A 21 0.06 -1.41 10.46
CA CYS A 21 1.35 -1.65 9.79
C CYS A 21 1.28 -2.87 8.87
N GLY A 22 0.70 -3.99 9.34
CA GLY A 22 0.54 -5.19 8.52
C GLY A 22 -0.36 -4.98 7.30
N PHE A 23 -1.40 -4.17 7.42
CA PHE A 23 -2.25 -3.76 6.31
C PHE A 23 -1.46 -2.96 5.26
N ILE A 24 -0.71 -1.93 5.68
CA ILE A 24 0.09 -1.11 4.76
C ILE A 24 1.15 -1.96 4.04
N GLU A 25 1.88 -2.81 4.79
CA GLU A 25 2.88 -3.73 4.23
C GLU A 25 2.26 -4.69 3.19
N ALA A 26 1.08 -5.24 3.49
CA ALA A 26 0.39 -6.14 2.57
C ALA A 26 -0.06 -5.43 1.30
N GLU A 27 -0.66 -4.24 1.42
CA GLU A 27 -1.11 -3.46 0.26
C GLU A 27 0.06 -3.04 -0.64
N LEU A 28 1.15 -2.53 -0.08
CA LEU A 28 2.35 -2.15 -0.86
C LEU A 28 2.95 -3.33 -1.62
N ARG A 29 2.99 -4.51 -0.97
CA ARG A 29 3.45 -5.75 -1.62
C ARG A 29 2.51 -6.19 -2.74
N VAL A 30 1.21 -6.13 -2.51
CA VAL A 30 0.20 -6.42 -3.53
C VAL A 30 0.34 -5.47 -4.72
N CYS A 31 0.56 -4.17 -4.48
CA CYS A 31 0.79 -3.20 -5.54
C CYS A 31 2.04 -3.56 -6.37
N SER A 32 3.15 -3.87 -5.71
CA SER A 32 4.38 -4.25 -6.40
C SER A 32 4.18 -5.50 -7.26
N THR A 33 3.51 -6.52 -6.72
CA THR A 33 3.19 -7.74 -7.48
C THR A 33 2.25 -7.46 -8.65
N ALA A 34 1.23 -6.64 -8.48
CA ALA A 34 0.31 -6.28 -9.56
C ALA A 34 1.00 -5.47 -10.68
N LEU A 35 2.00 -4.63 -10.36
CA LEU A 35 2.84 -3.98 -11.35
C LEU A 35 3.67 -4.98 -12.17
N ASP A 36 4.29 -5.97 -11.51
CA ASP A 36 5.05 -7.04 -12.18
C ASP A 36 4.16 -7.86 -13.12
N PHE A 37 2.96 -8.25 -12.65
CA PHE A 37 1.99 -8.98 -13.47
C PHE A 37 1.47 -8.13 -14.63
N GLY A 38 1.18 -6.85 -14.38
CA GLY A 38 0.76 -5.93 -15.42
C GLY A 38 1.81 -5.78 -16.51
N ALA A 39 3.09 -5.65 -16.15
CA ALA A 39 4.19 -5.59 -17.11
C ALA A 39 4.26 -6.86 -17.97
N LEU A 40 4.12 -8.04 -17.35
CA LEU A 40 4.07 -9.31 -18.07
C LEU A 40 2.85 -9.41 -19.01
N GLN A 41 1.68 -8.93 -18.57
CA GLN A 41 0.47 -8.90 -19.41
C GLN A 41 0.68 -8.06 -20.68
N ILE A 42 1.36 -6.90 -20.57
CA ILE A 42 1.73 -6.09 -21.75
C ILE A 42 2.64 -6.89 -22.69
N ASP A 43 3.70 -7.51 -22.15
CA ASP A 43 4.68 -8.27 -22.94
C ASP A 43 4.07 -9.49 -23.65
N LEU A 44 3.00 -10.06 -23.09
CA LEU A 44 2.24 -11.16 -23.67
C LEU A 44 1.12 -10.70 -24.63
N GLY A 45 0.95 -9.39 -24.84
CA GLY A 45 -0.04 -8.84 -25.76
C GLY A 45 -1.45 -8.70 -25.18
N TYR A 46 -1.60 -8.55 -23.86
CA TYR A 46 -2.87 -8.36 -23.15
C TYR A 46 -2.98 -6.98 -22.47
N PRO A 47 -2.94 -5.86 -23.23
CA PRO A 47 -2.95 -4.52 -22.65
C PRO A 47 -4.24 -4.16 -21.92
N ASP A 48 -5.39 -4.73 -22.31
CA ASP A 48 -6.68 -4.47 -21.65
C ASP A 48 -6.70 -5.00 -20.21
N LEU A 49 -6.05 -6.15 -19.96
CA LEU A 49 -5.89 -6.70 -18.61
C LEU A 49 -4.98 -5.78 -17.79
N ALA A 50 -3.86 -5.35 -18.36
CA ALA A 50 -2.94 -4.42 -17.74
C ALA A 50 -3.61 -3.07 -17.38
N GLN A 51 -4.51 -2.57 -18.23
CA GLN A 51 -5.28 -1.34 -17.98
C GLN A 51 -6.26 -1.47 -16.80
N SER A 52 -6.78 -2.68 -16.55
CA SER A 52 -7.65 -2.93 -15.40
C SER A 52 -6.88 -2.86 -14.07
N GLU A 53 -5.61 -3.28 -14.07
CA GLU A 53 -4.71 -3.23 -12.90
C GLU A 53 -4.39 -1.79 -12.50
N VAL A 54 -4.26 -0.86 -13.46
CA VAL A 54 -4.00 0.57 -13.18
C VAL A 54 -5.01 1.14 -12.18
N ARG A 55 -6.31 0.91 -12.40
CA ARG A 55 -7.36 1.44 -11.50
C ARG A 55 -7.31 0.83 -10.10
N PHE A 56 -6.97 -0.46 -10.03
CA PHE A 56 -6.79 -1.15 -8.76
C PHE A 56 -5.61 -0.56 -7.99
N LEU A 57 -4.45 -0.42 -8.65
CA LEU A 57 -3.23 0.16 -8.09
C LEU A 57 -3.43 1.59 -7.61
N GLU A 58 -4.11 2.44 -8.37
CA GLU A 58 -4.44 3.80 -7.95
C GLU A 58 -5.29 3.85 -6.69
N ARG A 59 -6.27 2.93 -6.57
CA ARG A 59 -7.11 2.84 -5.38
C ARG A 59 -6.30 2.35 -4.17
N ALA A 60 -5.43 1.36 -4.35
CA ALA A 60 -4.56 0.85 -3.30
C ALA A 60 -3.60 1.93 -2.80
N CYS A 61 -2.91 2.65 -3.71
CA CYS A 61 -2.04 3.78 -3.36
C CYS A 61 -2.77 4.87 -2.57
N ARG A 62 -3.98 5.26 -3.02
CA ARG A 62 -4.83 6.22 -2.27
C ARG A 62 -5.15 5.72 -0.87
N THR A 63 -5.46 4.43 -0.74
CA THR A 63 -5.80 3.82 0.55
C THR A 63 -4.59 3.84 1.47
N VAL A 64 -3.44 3.35 1.02
CA VAL A 64 -2.18 3.37 1.79
C VAL A 64 -1.83 4.79 2.25
N ARG A 65 -1.94 5.78 1.35
CA ARG A 65 -1.68 7.19 1.66
C ARG A 65 -2.54 7.73 2.81
N LEU A 66 -3.79 7.26 2.94
CA LEU A 66 -4.67 7.66 4.05
C LEU A 66 -4.26 7.04 5.38
N PHE A 67 -3.71 5.82 5.38
CA PHE A 67 -3.35 5.11 6.61
C PHE A 67 -1.96 5.44 7.14
N ILE A 68 -1.02 5.85 6.28
CA ILE A 68 0.36 6.20 6.67
C ILE A 68 0.41 7.23 7.81
N PRO A 69 -0.32 8.36 7.78
CA PRO A 69 -0.27 9.37 8.85
C PRO A 69 -0.66 8.83 10.24
N GLU A 70 -1.45 7.76 10.30
CA GLU A 70 -1.90 7.14 11.56
C GLU A 70 -0.89 6.14 12.16
N VAL A 71 0.22 5.87 11.46
CA VAL A 71 1.30 5.02 11.97
C VAL A 71 2.05 5.77 13.07
N ALA A 72 2.04 5.24 14.28
CA ALA A 72 2.60 5.93 15.45
C ALA A 72 4.13 6.05 15.41
N ASN A 73 4.82 5.05 14.87
CA ASN A 73 6.29 5.06 14.78
C ASN A 73 6.73 5.90 13.55
N PRO A 74 7.50 6.99 13.75
CA PRO A 74 7.91 7.89 12.67
C PRO A 74 8.88 7.26 11.66
N GLU A 75 9.76 6.35 12.10
CA GLU A 75 10.67 5.64 11.20
C GLU A 75 9.89 4.71 10.28
N ARG A 76 8.94 3.93 10.84
CA ARG A 76 8.05 3.09 10.04
C ARG A 76 7.19 3.91 9.08
N ARG A 77 6.69 5.06 9.53
CA ARG A 77 5.94 5.98 8.67
C ARG A 77 6.79 6.43 7.48
N ALA A 78 8.02 6.89 7.72
CA ALA A 78 8.93 7.32 6.67
C ALA A 78 9.28 6.17 5.70
N MET A 79 9.44 4.94 6.20
CA MET A 79 9.63 3.76 5.36
C MET A 79 8.43 3.52 4.43
N PHE A 80 7.21 3.54 4.96
CA PHE A 80 6.01 3.37 4.15
C PHE A 80 5.79 4.50 3.14
N GLU A 81 6.14 5.75 3.50
CA GLU A 81 6.09 6.89 2.57
C GLU A 81 7.07 6.72 1.41
N ALA A 82 8.28 6.22 1.69
CA ALA A 82 9.28 5.94 0.67
C ALA A 82 8.84 4.80 -0.25
N GLU A 83 8.32 3.71 0.30
CA GLU A 83 7.84 2.57 -0.47
C GLU A 83 6.60 2.91 -1.31
N LEU A 84 5.64 3.65 -0.74
CA LEU A 84 4.50 4.17 -1.50
C LEU A 84 4.96 5.02 -2.68
N ARG A 85 5.97 5.87 -2.50
CA ARG A 85 6.51 6.69 -3.59
C ARG A 85 7.11 5.85 -4.71
N LEU A 86 7.86 4.81 -4.38
CA LEU A 86 8.41 3.88 -5.38
C LEU A 86 7.28 3.19 -6.17
N VAL A 87 6.21 2.77 -5.50
CA VAL A 87 5.03 2.19 -6.15
C VAL A 87 4.33 3.21 -7.05
N GLU A 88 4.18 4.46 -6.61
CA GLU A 88 3.56 5.55 -7.39
C GLU A 88 4.36 5.91 -8.63
N ASP A 89 5.69 5.98 -8.52
CA ASP A 89 6.59 6.22 -9.65
C ASP A 89 6.52 5.05 -10.65
N ALA A 90 6.52 3.80 -10.16
CA ALA A 90 6.37 2.61 -11.00
C ALA A 90 4.99 2.55 -11.69
N LEU A 91 3.93 2.94 -10.99
CA LEU A 91 2.58 3.05 -11.56
C LEU A 91 2.50 4.11 -12.65
N ALA A 92 3.17 5.25 -12.49
CA ALA A 92 3.24 6.29 -13.52
C ALA A 92 3.89 5.74 -14.81
N LEU A 93 5.04 5.08 -14.69
CA LEU A 93 5.72 4.43 -15.82
C LEU A 93 4.87 3.31 -16.45
N PHE A 94 4.19 2.53 -15.61
CA PHE A 94 3.30 1.48 -16.07
C PHE A 94 2.13 2.05 -16.89
N ARG A 95 1.52 3.16 -16.44
CA ARG A 95 0.44 3.85 -17.18
C ARG A 95 0.91 4.34 -18.55
N GLU A 96 2.12 4.89 -18.65
CA GLU A 96 2.69 5.31 -19.93
C GLU A 96 2.86 4.13 -20.89
N ARG A 97 3.21 2.95 -20.35
CA ARG A 97 3.42 1.73 -21.14
C ARG A 97 2.13 1.05 -21.58
N VAL A 98 1.07 1.09 -20.78
CA VAL A 98 -0.25 0.54 -21.15
C VAL A 98 -0.94 1.41 -22.21
N GLY A 99 -0.75 2.72 -22.15
CA GLY A 99 -1.44 3.68 -23.03
C GLY A 99 -2.78 4.17 -22.46
N PRO A 100 -3.47 5.06 -23.19
CA PRO A 100 -4.74 5.67 -22.76
C PRO A 100 -5.88 4.65 -22.59
#